data_AF-A0A0F3GUV6-F1
#
_entry.id   AF-A0A0F3GUV6-F1
#
_cell.length_a   1.000
_cell.length_b   1.000
_cell.length_c   1.000
_cell.angle_alpha   90.00
_cell.angle_beta   90.00
_cell.angle_gamma   90.00
#
_symmetry.space_group_name_H-M   'P 1'
#
loop_
_entity.id
_entity.type
_entity.pdbx_description
1 polymer ?
#
loop_
_entity_poly.entity_id
_entity_poly.type
_entity_poly.pdbx_seq_one_letter_code
_entity_poly.pdbx_strand_id
1 'polypeptide(L)'
;MAVTLPIEVYEALEKTMEHDDAKRVIKAFETTISDLTEYKWKTSKDELLTEMEKRFATKADLALLELKLESKMRLYFLILVFVIILTNSKALDLLYKFLGFMK
;
A
#
# COMPACT_ATOMS: atom_id res chain seq x y z
N MET A 1 -25.37 -9.17 4.07
CA MET A 1 -26.22 -9.86 3.06
C MET A 1 -27.18 -10.76 3.81
N ALA A 2 -28.45 -10.80 3.46
CA ALA A 2 -29.39 -11.68 4.17
C ALA A 2 -29.05 -13.15 3.87
N VAL A 3 -28.70 -13.91 4.91
CA VAL A 3 -28.44 -15.34 4.80
C VAL A 3 -29.68 -16.08 5.26
N THR A 4 -30.23 -16.90 4.38
CA THR A 4 -31.41 -17.73 4.67
C THR A 4 -31.02 -19.19 4.71
N LEU A 5 -31.46 -19.92 5.72
CA LEU A 5 -31.17 -21.35 5.84
C LEU A 5 -32.07 -22.19 4.89
N PRO A 6 -31.58 -23.35 4.40
CA PRO A 6 -32.37 -24.25 3.56
C PRO A 6 -33.62 -24.76 4.27
N ILE A 7 -34.68 -25.01 3.52
CA ILE A 7 -35.97 -25.44 4.08
C ILE A 7 -35.92 -26.79 4.78
N GLU A 8 -34.97 -27.66 4.41
CA GLU A 8 -34.74 -28.94 5.09
C GLU A 8 -34.35 -28.75 6.57
N VAL A 9 -33.68 -27.64 6.90
CA VAL A 9 -33.30 -27.31 8.28
C VAL A 9 -34.53 -26.87 9.08
N TYR A 10 -35.46 -26.15 8.45
CA TYR A 10 -36.75 -25.80 9.04
C TYR A 10 -37.55 -27.07 9.38
N GLU A 11 -37.70 -27.97 8.41
CA GLU A 11 -38.45 -29.22 8.61
C GLU A 11 -37.83 -30.15 9.66
N ALA A 12 -36.49 -30.19 9.76
CA ALA A 12 -35.80 -30.99 10.76
C ALA A 12 -36.00 -30.42 12.18
N LEU A 13 -36.02 -29.10 12.34
CA LEU A 13 -36.26 -28.44 13.62
C LEU A 13 -37.73 -28.54 14.03
N GLU A 14 -38.69 -28.34 13.12
CA GLU A 14 -40.12 -28.53 13.41
C GLU A 14 -40.48 -29.97 13.84
N LYS A 15 -39.71 -30.98 13.40
CA LYS A 15 -39.87 -32.37 13.87
C LYS A 15 -39.44 -32.59 15.32
N THR A 16 -38.62 -31.70 15.88
CA THR A 16 -38.01 -31.86 17.21
C THR A 16 -38.49 -30.81 18.22
N MET A 17 -39.04 -29.69 17.76
CA MET A 17 -39.49 -28.57 18.58
C MET A 17 -40.74 -27.93 17.96
N GLU A 18 -41.54 -27.23 18.78
CA GLU A 18 -42.74 -26.53 18.31
C GLU A 18 -42.37 -25.47 17.24
N HIS A 19 -43.28 -25.24 16.29
CA HIS A 19 -43.08 -24.36 15.14
C HIS A 19 -42.53 -22.97 15.52
N ASP A 20 -43.02 -22.37 16.61
CA ASP A 20 -42.56 -21.05 17.05
C ASP A 20 -41.13 -21.06 17.62
N ASP A 21 -40.74 -22.15 18.29
CA ASP A 21 -39.38 -22.31 18.83
C ASP A 21 -38.39 -22.63 17.70
N ALA A 22 -38.77 -23.48 16.74
CA ALA A 22 -37.98 -23.75 15.54
C ALA A 22 -37.67 -22.45 14.77
N LYS A 23 -38.69 -21.61 14.58
CA LYS A 23 -38.56 -20.33 13.88
C LYS A 23 -37.66 -19.34 14.62
N ARG A 24 -37.72 -19.31 15.96
CA ARG A 24 -36.82 -18.47 16.79
C ARG A 24 -35.37 -18.91 16.66
N VAL A 25 -35.11 -20.21 16.75
CA VAL A 25 -33.77 -20.78 16.64
C VAL A 25 -33.17 -20.47 15.27
N ILE A 26 -33.93 -20.68 14.20
CA ILE A 26 -33.43 -20.42 12.84
C ILE A 26 -33.13 -18.95 12.63
N LYS A 27 -34.03 -18.05 13.07
CA LYS A 27 -33.78 -16.62 12.95
C LYS A 27 -32.54 -16.18 13.73
N ALA A 28 -32.29 -16.76 14.90
CA ALA A 28 -31.07 -16.52 15.66
C ALA A 28 -29.81 -17.03 14.93
N PHE A 29 -29.88 -18.20 14.28
CA PHE A 29 -28.80 -18.72 13.44
C PHE A 29 -28.55 -17.84 12.22
N GLU A 30 -29.59 -17.47 11.47
CA GLU A 30 -29.48 -16.59 10.31
C GLU A 30 -28.84 -15.24 10.68
N THR A 31 -29.24 -14.65 11.81
CA THR A 31 -28.65 -13.43 12.34
C THR A 31 -27.17 -13.63 12.67
N THR A 32 -26.83 -14.70 13.40
CA THR A 32 -25.45 -15.00 13.79
C THR A 32 -24.55 -15.25 12.58
N ILE A 33 -25.04 -15.98 11.57
CA ILE A 33 -24.31 -16.24 10.34
C ILE A 33 -24.14 -14.95 9.53
N SER A 34 -25.17 -14.11 9.47
CA SER A 34 -25.09 -12.81 8.81
C SER A 34 -24.03 -11.92 9.46
N ASP A 35 -24.01 -11.83 10.80
CA ASP A 35 -23.04 -11.05 11.56
C ASP A 35 -21.61 -11.57 11.36
N LEU A 36 -21.42 -12.90 11.39
CA LEU A 36 -20.13 -13.54 11.12
C LEU A 36 -19.64 -13.27 9.69
N THR A 37 -20.55 -13.31 8.72
CA THR A 37 -20.22 -13.07 7.31
C THR A 37 -19.85 -11.62 7.09
N GLU A 38 -20.58 -10.68 7.70
CA GLU A 38 -20.31 -9.25 7.62
C GLU A 38 -19.00 -8.87 8.33
N TYR A 39 -18.73 -9.47 9.49
CA TYR A 39 -17.45 -9.33 10.19
C TYR A 39 -16.29 -9.82 9.33
N LYS A 40 -16.37 -11.05 8.81
CA LYS A 40 -15.32 -11.60 7.94
C LYS A 40 -15.13 -10.76 6.68
N TRP A 41 -16.21 -10.31 6.06
CA TRP A 41 -16.14 -9.44 4.89
C TRP A 41 -15.42 -8.13 5.19
N LYS A 42 -15.75 -7.50 6.33
CA LYS A 42 -15.09 -6.26 6.77
C LYS A 42 -13.60 -6.49 7.05
N THR A 43 -13.25 -7.53 7.79
CA THR A 43 -11.86 -7.88 8.08
C THR A 43 -11.08 -8.18 6.81
N SER A 44 -11.60 -9.01 5.90
CA SER A 44 -10.91 -9.31 4.64
C SER A 44 -10.76 -8.09 3.75
N LYS A 45 -11.73 -7.17 3.76
CA LYS A 45 -11.61 -5.90 3.02
C LYS A 45 -10.52 -5.01 3.62
N ASP A 46 -10.45 -4.90 4.95
CA ASP A 46 -9.42 -4.11 5.63
C ASP A 46 -8.01 -4.71 5.45
N GLU A 47 -7.88 -6.04 5.48
CA GLU A 47 -6.64 -6.76 5.18
C GLU A 47 -6.19 -6.52 3.73
N LEU A 48 -7.11 -6.63 2.76
CA LEU A 48 -6.84 -6.32 1.36
C LEU A 48 -6.43 -4.86 1.18
N LEU A 49 -7.11 -3.93 1.84
CA LEU A 49 -6.77 -2.51 1.78
C LEU A 49 -5.35 -2.26 2.31
N THR A 50 -5.02 -2.89 3.44
CA THR A 50 -3.71 -2.79 4.08
C THR A 50 -2.61 -3.39 3.20
N GLU A 51 -2.85 -4.54 2.58
CA GLU A 51 -1.91 -5.14 1.63
C GLU A 51 -1.73 -4.29 0.37
N MET A 52 -2.81 -3.69 -0.13
CA MET A 52 -2.74 -2.77 -1.27
C MET A 52 -1.92 -1.54 -0.91
N GLU A 53 -2.19 -0.89 0.22
CA GLU A 53 -1.42 0.25 0.72
C GLU A 53 0.07 -0.08 0.89
N LYS A 54 0.40 -1.31 1.31
CA LYS A 54 1.78 -1.78 1.44
C LYS A 54 2.47 -2.03 0.09
N ARG A 55 1.71 -2.36 -0.96
CA ARG A 55 2.24 -2.64 -2.32
C ARG A 55 2.32 -1.40 -3.20
N PHE A 56 1.48 -0.39 -2.96
CA PHE A 56 1.63 0.89 -3.65
C PHE A 56 2.84 1.62 -3.07
N ALA A 57 3.83 1.92 -3.92
CA ALA A 57 4.91 2.81 -3.56
C ALA A 57 4.31 4.10 -3.00
N THR A 58 4.57 4.36 -1.72
CA THR A 58 3.98 5.52 -1.06
C THR A 58 4.55 6.78 -1.69
N LYS A 59 3.85 7.91 -1.56
CA LYS A 59 4.41 9.21 -1.99
C LYS A 59 5.77 9.48 -1.34
N ALA A 60 6.02 8.93 -0.15
CA ALA A 60 7.30 8.99 0.53
C ALA A 60 8.40 8.18 -0.20
N ASP A 61 8.08 6.99 -0.70
CA ASP A 61 9.03 6.18 -1.49
C ASP A 61 9.43 6.88 -2.79
N LEU A 62 8.46 7.51 -3.46
CA LEU A 62 8.70 8.33 -4.65
C LEU A 62 9.59 9.54 -4.33
N ALA A 63 9.29 10.29 -3.26
CA ALA A 63 10.11 11.43 -2.83
C ALA A 63 11.54 11.00 -2.47
N LEU A 64 11.72 9.84 -1.84
CA LEU A 64 13.03 9.28 -1.51
C LEU A 64 13.81 8.87 -2.77
N LEU A 65 13.11 8.36 -3.78
CA LEU A 65 13.66 8.06 -5.11
C LEU A 65 14.09 9.34 -5.84
N GLU A 66 13.27 10.38 -5.83
CA GLU A 66 13.59 11.69 -6.41
C GLU A 66 14.84 12.30 -5.78
N LEU A 67 14.92 12.35 -4.44
CA LEU A 67 16.11 12.84 -3.74
C LEU A 67 17.38 12.05 -4.08
N LYS A 68 17.28 10.71 -4.16
CA LYS A 68 18.41 9.86 -4.57
C LYS A 68 18.81 10.15 -6.01
N LEU A 69 17.86 10.39 -6.90
CA LEU A 69 18.12 10.70 -8.30
C LEU A 69 18.81 12.06 -8.43
N GLU A 70 18.30 13.09 -7.76
CA GLU A 70 18.88 14.44 -7.74
C GLU A 70 20.32 14.42 -7.22
N SER A 71 20.58 13.72 -6.11
CA SER A 71 21.93 13.60 -5.56
C SER A 71 22.89 12.93 -6.55
N LYS A 72 22.45 11.87 -7.25
CA LYS A 72 23.28 11.20 -8.26
C LYS A 72 23.53 12.10 -9.48
N MET A 73 22.51 12.80 -9.95
CA MET A 73 22.63 13.74 -11.07
C MET A 73 23.60 14.88 -10.74
N ARG A 74 23.52 15.44 -9.53
CA ARG A 74 24.45 16.47 -9.07
C ARG A 74 25.90 15.95 -9.01
N LEU A 75 26.10 14.73 -8.53
CA LEU A 75 27.42 14.11 -8.50
C LEU A 75 27.99 13.90 -9.91
N TYR A 76 27.19 13.35 -10.83
CA TYR A 76 27.61 13.17 -12.22
C TYR A 76 27.91 14.50 -12.92
N PHE A 77 27.12 15.54 -12.64
CA PHE A 77 27.39 16.88 -13.14
C PHE A 77 28.75 17.42 -12.65
N LEU A 78 29.05 17.28 -11.35
CA LEU A 78 30.34 17.70 -10.80
C LEU A 78 31.51 16.93 -11.41
N ILE A 79 31.39 15.60 -11.55
CA ILE A 79 32.40 14.77 -12.19
C ILE A 79 32.62 15.22 -13.64
N LEU A 80 31.54 15.46 -14.38
CA LEU A 80 31.60 15.90 -15.78
C LEU A 80 32.29 17.26 -15.91
N VAL A 81 31.95 18.23 -15.06
CA VAL A 81 32.61 19.54 -15.00
C VAL A 81 34.11 19.36 -14.70
N PHE A 82 34.46 18.50 -13.74
CA PHE A 82 35.85 18.22 -13.39
C PHE A 82 36.62 17.59 -14.56
N VAL A 83 36.02 16.63 -15.27
CA VAL A 83 36.60 16.00 -16.46
C VAL A 83 36.83 17.03 -17.58
N ILE A 84 35.86 17.92 -17.83
CA ILE A 84 36.00 19.00 -18.82
C ILE A 84 37.17 19.91 -18.46
N ILE A 85 37.27 20.30 -17.18
CA ILE A 85 38.33 21.17 -16.69
C ILE A 85 39.71 20.52 -16.83
N LEU A 86 39.84 19.25 -16.45
CA LEU A 86 41.10 18.51 -16.54
C LEU A 86 41.52 18.25 -17.99
N THR A 87 40.57 18.00 -18.89
CA THR A 87 40.85 17.72 -20.31
C THR A 87 41.15 19.00 -21.08
N ASN A 88 40.62 20.14 -20.64
CA ASN A 88 40.79 21.43 -21.32
C ASN A 88 41.86 22.28 -20.64
N SER A 89 43.08 22.25 -21.20
CA SER A 89 44.22 23.05 -20.73
C SER A 89 43.92 24.54 -20.59
N LYS A 90 43.05 25.12 -21.43
CA LYS A 90 42.61 26.52 -21.32
C LYS A 90 41.69 26.76 -20.12
N ALA A 91 40.81 25.79 -19.81
CA ALA A 91 39.95 25.87 -18.62
C ALA A 91 40.78 25.78 -17.34
N LEU A 92 41.82 24.95 -17.34
CA LEU A 92 42.79 24.84 -16.25
C LEU A 92 43.55 26.16 -16.03
N ASP A 93 44.04 26.79 -17.11
CA ASP A 93 44.76 28.07 -17.05
C ASP A 93 43.86 29.22 -16.55
N LEU A 94 42.58 29.22 -16.92
CA LEU A 94 41.58 30.15 -16.37
C LEU A 94 41.35 29.94 -14.87
N LEU A 95 41.30 28.69 -14.39
CA LEU A 95 41.18 28.38 -12.97
C LEU A 95 42.40 28.83 -12.18
N TYR A 96 43.61 28.60 -12.69
CA TYR A 96 44.84 29.06 -12.04
C TYR A 96 44.89 30.58 -11.93
N LYS A 97 44.45 31.30 -12.98
CA LYS A 97 44.31 32.77 -12.92
C LYS A 97 43.27 33.20 -11.90
N PHE A 98 42.10 32.55 -11.86
CA PHE A 98 41.06 32.87 -10.87
C PHE A 98 41.51 32.61 -9.42
N LEU A 99 42.16 31.48 -9.15
CA LEU A 99 42.71 31.16 -7.82
C LEU A 99 43.88 32.07 -7.46
N GLY A 100 44.74 32.39 -8.42
CA GLY A 100 45.87 33.31 -8.25
C GLY A 100 45.43 34.75 -8.00
N PHE A 101 44.25 35.16 -8.49
CA PHE A 101 43.63 36.46 -8.21
C PHE A 101 42.95 36.54 -6.84
N MET A 102 42.63 35.40 -6.21
CA MET A 102 42.07 35.34 -4.85
C MET A 102 43.15 35.33 -3.75
N LYS A 103 44.43 35.47 -4.12
CA LYS A 103 45.57 35.58 -3.21
C LYS A 103 46.14 36.99 -3.28
#